data_AF-T1G8G0-F1
#
_entry.id   AF-T1G8G0-F1
#
_cell.length_a   1.000
_cell.length_b   1.000
_cell.length_c   1.000
_cell.angle_alpha   90.00
_cell.angle_beta   90.00
_cell.angle_gamma   90.00
#
_symmetry.space_group_name_H-M   'P 1'
#
loop_
_entity.id
_entity.type
_entity.pdbx_description
1 polymer ?
#
loop_
_entity_poly.entity_id
_entity_poly.type
_entity_poly.pdbx_seq_one_letter_code
_entity_poly.pdbx_strand_id
1 'polypeptide(L)'
;MSCFGGIMNEYKFLSIDRFDSVNLKSSVFMLSHNHSDHTIGLASAEFKSRLLTNPAVKLYCSEVSRNLLLINSIYDEIKESIIALPVNSPTILKIPNDNDDKNYMDQTITVTCLQAGHCPGSVMFLIQGSEGDVLYTGDFRLTLDNLTKMPNLSQYHLNPKTLKSVYMDTTFFNPKTFFIPSREDSLKLTCDLISDWLKMGRDRLVTLKFKASLGYEFLLLGLYKHFNEKVVPVFFLV
;
A
#
# COMPACT_ATOMS: atom_id res chain seq x y z
N MET A 1 10.89 -10.27 0.20
CA MET A 1 9.73 -10.98 -0.39
C MET A 1 8.81 -11.36 0.75
N SER A 2 7.54 -10.93 0.66
CA SER A 2 6.51 -11.28 1.65
C SER A 2 6.26 -12.79 1.64
N CYS A 3 6.14 -13.38 2.84
CA CYS A 3 5.71 -14.78 3.01
C CYS A 3 4.18 -14.92 3.00
N PHE A 4 3.45 -13.80 3.01
CA PHE A 4 1.99 -13.80 3.01
C PHE A 4 1.47 -14.07 1.59
N GLY A 5 0.73 -15.17 1.41
CA GLY A 5 0.25 -15.65 0.11
C GLY A 5 -0.98 -14.93 -0.47
N GLY A 6 -1.43 -13.86 0.19
CA GLY A 6 -2.56 -13.02 -0.25
C GLY A 6 -3.88 -13.28 0.46
N ILE A 7 -4.09 -14.47 1.02
CA ILE A 7 -5.37 -14.87 1.62
C ILE A 7 -5.23 -14.95 3.14
N MET A 8 -6.08 -14.21 3.86
CA MET A 8 -6.15 -14.25 5.33
C MET A 8 -6.87 -15.51 5.82
N ASN A 9 -6.75 -15.82 7.11
CA ASN A 9 -7.45 -16.94 7.73
C ASN A 9 -8.94 -16.71 7.93
N GLU A 10 -9.32 -15.47 8.22
CA GLU A 10 -10.68 -15.07 8.56
C GLU A 10 -11.55 -14.89 7.32
N TYR A 11 -11.01 -14.29 6.26
CA TYR A 11 -11.76 -13.91 5.06
C TYR A 11 -11.18 -14.57 3.81
N LYS A 12 -11.56 -15.83 3.56
CA LYS A 12 -11.00 -16.66 2.47
C LYS A 12 -11.43 -16.25 1.06
N PHE A 13 -12.51 -15.47 0.94
CA PHE A 13 -12.99 -14.90 -0.32
C PHE A 13 -12.21 -13.65 -0.75
N LEU A 14 -11.25 -13.19 0.06
CA LEU A 14 -10.54 -11.93 -0.11
C LEU A 14 -9.04 -12.19 -0.30
N SER A 15 -8.49 -11.62 -1.39
CA SER A 15 -7.04 -11.61 -1.65
C SER A 15 -6.47 -10.19 -1.58
N ILE A 16 -5.32 -10.02 -0.92
CA ILE A 16 -4.62 -8.73 -0.77
C ILE A 16 -3.20 -8.87 -1.30
N ASP A 17 -2.77 -7.95 -2.18
CA ASP A 17 -1.39 -7.82 -2.68
C ASP A 17 -0.81 -9.06 -3.41
N ARG A 18 -1.67 -10.02 -3.76
CA ARG A 18 -1.35 -11.19 -4.59
C ARG A 18 -2.54 -11.52 -5.48
N PHE A 19 -2.28 -11.64 -6.78
CA PHE A 19 -3.31 -11.70 -7.81
C PHE A 19 -3.15 -12.89 -8.76
N ASP A 20 -2.36 -13.89 -8.34
CA ASP A 20 -2.02 -15.08 -9.12
C ASP A 20 -2.44 -16.37 -8.41
N SER A 21 -2.38 -17.48 -9.14
CA SER A 21 -2.53 -18.83 -8.58
C SER A 21 -3.86 -19.00 -7.83
N VAL A 22 -3.83 -19.47 -6.58
CA VAL A 22 -5.03 -19.71 -5.75
C VAL A 22 -5.84 -18.43 -5.49
N ASN A 23 -5.22 -17.24 -5.56
CA ASN A 23 -5.90 -15.96 -5.34
C ASN A 23 -6.94 -15.66 -6.41
N LEU A 24 -6.81 -16.22 -7.62
CA LEU A 24 -7.78 -16.02 -8.70
C LEU A 24 -9.19 -16.52 -8.35
N LYS A 25 -9.34 -17.36 -7.32
CA LYS A 25 -10.62 -17.86 -6.82
C LYS A 25 -11.36 -16.88 -5.89
N SER A 26 -10.70 -15.80 -5.46
CA SER A 26 -11.27 -14.78 -4.58
C SER A 26 -12.34 -13.95 -5.28
N SER A 27 -13.31 -13.45 -4.52
CA SER A 27 -14.39 -12.57 -4.99
C SER A 27 -14.09 -11.09 -4.75
N VAL A 28 -13.14 -10.81 -3.86
CA VAL A 28 -12.70 -9.45 -3.51
C VAL A 28 -11.19 -9.39 -3.56
N PHE A 29 -10.66 -8.40 -4.27
CA PHE A 29 -9.22 -8.13 -4.34
C PHE A 29 -8.91 -6.78 -3.72
N MET A 30 -7.77 -6.67 -3.03
CA MET A 30 -7.29 -5.40 -2.49
C MET A 30 -5.82 -5.19 -2.83
N LEU A 31 -5.45 -3.94 -3.09
CA LEU A 31 -4.06 -3.51 -3.30
C LEU A 31 -3.71 -2.42 -2.30
N SER A 32 -2.74 -2.70 -1.42
CA SER A 32 -2.27 -1.77 -0.39
C SER A 32 -1.45 -0.63 -0.98
N HIS A 33 -0.58 -0.92 -1.96
CA HIS A 33 0.27 0.04 -2.66
C HIS A 33 0.89 -0.53 -3.95
N ASN A 34 1.51 0.32 -4.76
CA ASN A 34 1.94 -0.01 -6.13
C ASN A 34 3.43 -0.42 -6.24
N HIS A 35 3.96 -1.21 -5.31
CA HIS A 35 5.29 -1.82 -5.47
C HIS A 35 5.19 -3.21 -6.11
N SER A 36 6.24 -3.58 -6.86
CA SER A 36 6.24 -4.75 -7.74
C SER A 36 6.01 -6.08 -7.01
N ASP A 37 6.49 -6.19 -5.77
CA ASP A 37 6.33 -7.38 -4.93
C ASP A 37 4.94 -7.51 -4.30
N HIS A 38 4.13 -6.45 -4.37
CA HIS A 38 2.71 -6.43 -3.98
C HIS A 38 1.76 -6.43 -5.18
N THR A 39 2.27 -6.40 -6.41
CA THR A 39 1.46 -6.45 -7.65
C THR A 39 1.67 -7.74 -8.43
N ILE A 40 2.13 -8.82 -7.78
CA ILE A 40 2.40 -10.10 -8.43
C ILE A 40 1.09 -10.68 -9.00
N GLY A 41 1.08 -10.91 -10.32
CA GLY A 41 -0.11 -11.37 -11.05
C GLY A 41 -1.08 -10.27 -11.47
N LEU A 42 -0.92 -9.03 -11.00
CA LEU A 42 -1.90 -7.96 -11.21
C LEU A 42 -2.09 -7.60 -12.69
N ALA A 43 -1.01 -7.65 -13.47
CA ALA A 43 -1.03 -7.38 -14.91
C ALA A 43 -1.29 -8.64 -15.78
N SER A 44 -1.50 -9.80 -15.16
CA SER A 44 -1.66 -11.08 -15.88
C SER A 44 -2.98 -11.14 -16.64
N ALA A 45 -2.98 -11.86 -17.77
CA ALA A 45 -4.18 -12.07 -18.56
C ALA A 45 -5.27 -12.83 -17.78
N GLU A 46 -4.86 -13.74 -16.90
CA GLU A 46 -5.71 -14.52 -16.02
C GLU A 46 -6.45 -13.63 -15.02
N PHE A 47 -5.75 -12.70 -14.37
CA PHE A 47 -6.39 -11.76 -13.44
C PHE A 47 -7.31 -10.78 -14.15
N LYS A 48 -6.92 -10.29 -15.33
CA LYS A 48 -7.79 -9.45 -16.16
C LYS A 48 -9.05 -10.19 -16.58
N SER A 49 -8.91 -11.41 -17.09
CA SER A 49 -10.03 -12.28 -17.43
C SER A 49 -10.95 -12.51 -16.23
N ARG A 50 -10.37 -12.73 -15.04
CA ARG A 50 -11.13 -12.90 -13.80
C ARG A 50 -12.06 -11.71 -13.48
N LEU A 51 -11.58 -10.49 -13.66
CA LEU A 51 -12.36 -9.26 -13.43
C LEU A 51 -13.37 -8.96 -14.55
N LEU A 52 -13.06 -9.36 -15.79
CA LEU A 52 -13.90 -9.11 -16.96
C LEU A 52 -15.06 -10.11 -17.08
N THR A 53 -14.81 -11.37 -16.72
CA THR A 53 -15.82 -12.44 -16.80
C THR A 53 -16.85 -12.37 -15.68
N ASN A 54 -16.48 -11.86 -14.50
CA ASN A 54 -17.42 -11.59 -13.42
C ASN A 54 -17.35 -10.11 -13.00
N PRO A 55 -18.26 -9.25 -13.51
CA PRO A 55 -18.28 -7.82 -13.18
C PRO A 55 -18.53 -7.49 -11.71
N ALA A 56 -19.02 -8.44 -10.90
CA ALA A 56 -19.22 -8.23 -9.47
C ALA A 56 -17.89 -8.28 -8.69
N VAL A 57 -16.86 -8.94 -9.24
CA VAL A 57 -15.53 -9.02 -8.66
C VAL A 57 -14.75 -7.77 -8.95
N LYS A 58 -14.15 -7.19 -7.90
CA LYS A 58 -13.51 -5.88 -7.95
C LYS A 58 -12.14 -5.91 -7.27
N LEU A 59 -11.27 -5.02 -7.74
CA LEU A 59 -10.02 -4.63 -7.11
C LEU A 59 -10.25 -3.32 -6.36
N TYR A 60 -10.02 -3.33 -5.05
CA TYR A 60 -10.14 -2.15 -4.19
C TYR A 60 -8.76 -1.63 -3.79
N CYS A 61 -8.56 -0.32 -3.85
CA CYS A 61 -7.32 0.32 -3.42
C CYS A 61 -7.56 1.77 -3.02
N SER A 62 -6.53 2.50 -2.58
CA SER A 62 -6.65 3.95 -2.37
C SER A 62 -6.86 4.70 -3.68
N GLU A 63 -7.43 5.91 -3.61
CA GLU A 63 -7.58 6.77 -4.79
C GLU A 63 -6.25 7.05 -5.51
N VAL A 64 -5.19 7.31 -4.74
CA VAL A 64 -3.85 7.53 -5.28
C VAL A 64 -3.32 6.27 -5.96
N SER A 65 -3.47 5.10 -5.34
CA SER A 65 -3.05 3.82 -5.95
C SER A 65 -3.79 3.52 -7.24
N ARG A 66 -5.10 3.79 -7.30
CA ARG A 66 -5.90 3.66 -8.52
C ARG A 66 -5.36 4.57 -9.63
N ASN A 67 -5.14 5.85 -9.32
CA ASN A 67 -4.63 6.80 -10.30
C ASN A 67 -3.23 6.42 -10.80
N LEU A 68 -2.37 5.91 -9.90
CA LEU A 68 -1.05 5.40 -10.28
C LEU A 68 -1.11 4.17 -11.18
N LEU A 69 -2.04 3.23 -10.95
CA LEU A 69 -2.26 2.10 -11.87
C LEU A 69 -2.68 2.60 -13.25
N LEU A 70 -3.68 3.49 -13.30
CA LEU A 70 -4.29 3.96 -14.55
C LEU A 70 -3.40 4.87 -15.40
N ILE A 71 -2.20 5.23 -14.94
CA ILE A 71 -1.17 5.83 -15.81
C ILE A 71 -0.67 4.81 -16.84
N ASN A 72 -0.66 3.52 -16.50
CA ASN A 72 -0.21 2.47 -17.39
C ASN A 72 -1.40 1.85 -18.15
N SER A 73 -1.39 1.99 -19.47
CA SER A 73 -2.47 1.54 -20.36
C SER A 73 -2.75 0.03 -20.29
N ILE A 74 -1.84 -0.78 -19.71
CA ILE A 74 -2.11 -2.20 -19.47
C ILE A 74 -3.34 -2.44 -18.59
N TYR A 75 -3.78 -1.46 -17.81
CA TYR A 75 -4.95 -1.58 -16.92
C TYR A 75 -6.23 -0.96 -17.49
N ASP A 76 -6.18 -0.36 -18.69
CA ASP A 76 -7.32 0.36 -19.27
C ASP A 76 -8.57 -0.51 -19.44
N GLU A 77 -8.38 -1.78 -19.81
CA GLU A 77 -9.49 -2.71 -20.02
C GLU A 77 -10.23 -3.09 -18.73
N ILE A 78 -9.55 -3.05 -17.58
CA ILE A 78 -10.14 -3.39 -16.27
C ILE A 78 -10.45 -2.15 -15.41
N LYS A 79 -10.34 -0.93 -15.94
CA LYS A 79 -10.47 0.31 -15.16
C LYS A 79 -11.79 0.43 -14.37
N GLU A 80 -12.89 -0.11 -14.90
CA GLU A 80 -14.21 -0.12 -14.26
C GLU A 80 -14.34 -1.18 -13.14
N SER A 81 -13.36 -2.09 -13.06
CA SER A 81 -13.23 -3.06 -11.98
C SER A 81 -12.25 -2.63 -10.88
N ILE A 82 -11.55 -1.50 -11.06
CA ILE A 82 -10.66 -0.90 -10.05
C ILE A 82 -11.40 0.22 -9.31
N ILE A 83 -11.76 -0.05 -8.06
CA ILE A 83 -12.58 0.83 -7.21
C ILE A 83 -11.71 1.50 -6.16
N ALA A 84 -11.71 2.83 -6.15
CA ALA A 84 -11.04 3.61 -5.11
C ALA A 84 -11.87 3.63 -3.83
N LEU A 85 -11.22 3.34 -2.70
CA LEU A 85 -11.78 3.49 -1.37
C LEU A 85 -11.23 4.78 -0.72
N PRO A 86 -12.10 5.63 -0.16
CA PRO A 86 -11.67 6.82 0.57
C PRO A 86 -10.88 6.46 1.83
N VAL A 87 -9.78 7.16 2.07
CA VAL A 87 -8.95 6.98 3.26
C VAL A 87 -9.67 7.50 4.49
N ASN A 88 -9.57 6.77 5.61
CA ASN A 88 -10.21 7.02 6.90
C ASN A 88 -11.74 6.99 6.90
N SER A 89 -12.37 6.50 5.83
CA SER A 89 -13.82 6.38 5.72
C SER A 89 -14.25 4.92 5.63
N PRO A 90 -14.95 4.37 6.64
CA PRO A 90 -15.49 3.03 6.60
C PRO A 90 -16.43 2.85 5.40
N THR A 91 -16.18 1.81 4.60
CA THR A 91 -16.95 1.51 3.39
C THR A 91 -17.48 0.09 3.46
N ILE A 92 -18.79 -0.08 3.29
CA ILE A 92 -19.43 -1.40 3.29
C ILE A 92 -19.28 -2.03 1.90
N LEU A 93 -18.69 -3.21 1.83
CA LEU A 93 -18.56 -4.00 0.61
C LEU A 93 -19.49 -5.20 0.69
N LYS A 94 -20.30 -5.40 -0.37
CA LYS A 94 -21.07 -6.63 -0.57
C LYS A 94 -20.18 -7.68 -1.20
N ILE A 95 -20.14 -8.88 -0.65
CA ILE A 95 -19.32 -9.97 -1.17
C ILE A 95 -20.07 -10.64 -2.32
N PRO A 96 -19.50 -10.69 -3.54
CA PRO A 96 -20.11 -11.43 -4.64
C PRO A 96 -20.17 -12.92 -4.33
N ASN A 97 -21.35 -13.51 -4.50
CA ASN A 97 -21.48 -14.95 -4.52
C ASN A 97 -21.09 -15.48 -5.90
N ASP A 98 -19.80 -15.79 -6.06
CA ASP A 98 -19.20 -16.19 -7.33
C ASP A 98 -18.96 -17.71 -7.43
N ASN A 99 -18.92 -18.40 -6.29
CA ASN A 99 -18.50 -19.80 -6.22
C ASN A 99 -19.66 -20.76 -5.88
N ASP A 100 -20.92 -20.30 -5.93
CA ASP A 100 -22.11 -21.01 -5.42
C ASP A 100 -21.95 -21.55 -3.98
N ASP A 101 -20.99 -20.98 -3.24
CA ASP A 101 -20.71 -21.35 -1.87
C ASP A 101 -21.74 -20.64 -0.98
N LYS A 102 -22.78 -21.39 -0.62
CA LYS A 102 -23.88 -20.92 0.23
C LYS A 102 -23.44 -20.30 1.55
N ASN A 103 -22.20 -20.57 2.00
CA ASN A 103 -21.67 -19.97 3.22
C ASN A 103 -21.40 -18.46 3.08
N TYR A 104 -21.21 -17.95 1.86
CA TYR A 104 -20.88 -16.54 1.60
C TYR A 104 -22.01 -15.74 0.94
N MET A 105 -23.21 -16.33 0.79
CA MET A 105 -24.41 -15.63 0.34
C MET A 105 -24.71 -14.43 1.27
N ASP A 106 -24.95 -13.26 0.69
CA ASP A 106 -25.35 -12.02 1.37
C ASP A 106 -24.39 -11.49 2.47
N GLN A 107 -23.13 -11.93 2.46
CA GLN A 107 -22.14 -11.38 3.38
C GLN A 107 -21.74 -9.95 3.01
N THR A 108 -21.55 -9.12 4.03
CA THR A 108 -20.95 -7.80 3.90
C THR A 108 -19.77 -7.67 4.85
N ILE A 109 -18.73 -6.99 4.39
CA ILE A 109 -17.63 -6.54 5.25
C ILE A 109 -17.58 -5.02 5.25
N THR A 110 -17.11 -4.42 6.33
CA THR A 110 -16.72 -3.00 6.37
C THR A 110 -15.21 -2.91 6.23
N VAL A 111 -14.75 -2.10 5.28
CA VAL A 111 -13.34 -1.89 5.00
C VAL A 111 -13.01 -0.43 5.22
N THR A 112 -11.95 -0.16 5.98
CA THR A 112 -11.43 1.19 6.17
C THR A 112 -9.97 1.22 5.74
N CYS A 113 -9.66 2.05 4.75
CA CYS A 113 -8.28 2.35 4.37
C CYS A 113 -7.65 3.30 5.39
N LEU A 114 -6.52 2.94 5.97
CA LEU A 114 -5.76 3.78 6.91
C LEU A 114 -4.42 4.13 6.28
N GLN A 115 -3.89 5.33 6.49
CA GLN A 115 -2.59 5.69 5.90
C GLN A 115 -1.48 4.78 6.45
N ALA A 116 -0.75 4.10 5.56
CA ALA A 116 0.39 3.25 5.95
C ALA A 116 1.70 4.05 6.02
N GLY A 117 1.74 5.19 5.32
CA GLY A 117 2.91 6.05 5.32
C GLY A 117 4.15 5.36 4.76
N HIS A 118 4.04 4.47 3.78
CA HIS A 118 5.16 3.82 3.11
C HIS A 118 5.58 4.57 1.83
N CYS A 119 4.65 4.70 0.89
CA CYS A 119 4.78 5.44 -0.36
C CYS A 119 3.45 6.15 -0.73
N PRO A 120 3.39 7.00 -1.76
CA PRO A 120 2.14 7.62 -2.19
C PRO A 120 1.05 6.58 -2.48
N GLY A 121 -0.11 6.75 -1.85
CA GLY A 121 -1.24 5.82 -1.96
C GLY A 121 -1.19 4.59 -1.06
N SER A 122 -0.10 4.37 -0.32
CA SER A 122 0.00 3.24 0.61
C SER A 122 -1.03 3.29 1.73
N VAL A 123 -1.78 2.20 1.89
CA VAL A 123 -2.82 2.05 2.92
C VAL A 123 -2.73 0.71 3.62
N MET A 124 -3.06 0.72 4.92
CA MET A 124 -3.47 -0.46 5.67
C MET A 124 -4.98 -0.67 5.46
N PHE A 125 -5.44 -1.92 5.52
CA PHE A 125 -6.86 -2.26 5.49
C PHE A 125 -7.33 -2.76 6.85
N LEU A 126 -8.23 -2.02 7.49
CA LEU A 126 -9.02 -2.53 8.61
C LEU A 126 -10.30 -3.16 8.05
N ILE A 127 -10.44 -4.47 8.23
CA ILE A 127 -11.52 -5.28 7.69
C ILE A 127 -12.35 -5.81 8.84
N GLN A 128 -13.66 -5.57 8.78
CA GLN A 128 -14.60 -5.92 9.84
C GLN A 128 -15.79 -6.69 9.26
N GLY A 129 -16.19 -7.75 9.94
CA GLY A 129 -17.23 -8.66 9.48
C GLY A 129 -17.52 -9.75 10.51
N SER A 130 -18.29 -10.77 10.11
CA SER A 130 -18.70 -11.86 10.98
C SER A 130 -17.53 -12.67 11.56
N GLU A 131 -16.40 -12.71 10.85
CA GLU A 131 -15.22 -13.47 11.25
C GLU A 131 -14.24 -12.67 12.11
N GLY A 132 -14.63 -11.49 12.59
CA GLY A 132 -13.85 -10.64 13.49
C GLY A 132 -13.04 -9.56 12.79
N ASP A 133 -12.57 -8.58 13.58
CA ASP A 133 -11.82 -7.43 13.06
C ASP A 133 -10.37 -7.80 12.77
N VAL A 134 -9.91 -7.56 11.55
CA VAL A 134 -8.56 -7.90 11.07
C VAL A 134 -7.90 -6.66 10.50
N LEU A 135 -6.62 -6.46 10.83
CA LEU A 135 -5.79 -5.40 10.25
C LEU A 135 -4.73 -6.01 9.33
N TYR A 136 -4.74 -5.63 8.05
CA TYR A 136 -3.65 -5.89 7.13
C TYR A 136 -2.86 -4.60 6.93
N THR A 137 -1.57 -4.59 7.26
CA THR A 137 -0.80 -3.34 7.23
C THR A 137 -0.30 -2.97 5.84
N GLY A 138 -0.18 -3.95 4.92
CA GLY A 138 0.74 -3.80 3.78
C GLY A 138 2.13 -3.44 4.30
N ASP A 139 2.92 -2.78 3.47
CA ASP A 139 4.14 -2.11 3.92
C ASP A 139 3.78 -0.79 4.61
N PHE A 140 4.32 -0.56 5.80
CA PHE A 140 4.00 0.64 6.57
C PHE A 140 5.22 1.20 7.29
N ARG A 141 5.19 2.52 7.53
CA ARG A 141 6.17 3.19 8.39
C ARG A 141 5.47 4.32 9.14
N LEU A 142 5.08 4.02 10.37
CA LEU A 142 4.30 4.92 11.21
C LEU A 142 5.05 5.24 12.50
N THR A 143 4.87 6.48 12.97
CA THR A 143 5.24 6.86 14.33
C THR A 143 4.12 6.49 15.31
N LEU A 144 4.45 6.42 16.60
CA LEU A 144 3.43 6.21 17.64
C LEU A 144 2.34 7.28 17.59
N ASP A 145 2.72 8.53 17.33
CA ASP A 145 1.79 9.65 17.16
C ASP A 145 0.85 9.45 15.96
N ASN A 146 1.35 8.91 14.84
CA ASN A 146 0.49 8.60 13.70
C ASN A 146 -0.55 7.54 14.06
N LEU A 147 -0.15 6.47 14.76
CA LEU A 147 -1.04 5.38 15.15
C LEU A 147 -2.10 5.83 16.17
N THR A 148 -1.70 6.57 17.20
CA THR A 148 -2.62 7.00 18.26
C THR A 148 -3.65 8.01 17.76
N LYS A 149 -3.38 8.73 16.67
CA LYS A 149 -4.31 9.66 16.03
C LYS A 149 -5.27 9.00 15.04
N MET A 150 -5.19 7.69 14.81
CA MET A 150 -6.12 6.98 13.93
C MET A 150 -7.43 6.67 14.67
N PRO A 151 -8.54 7.38 14.37
CA PRO A 151 -9.80 7.21 15.12
C PRO A 151 -10.40 5.81 14.95
N ASN A 152 -10.12 5.15 13.82
CA ASN A 152 -10.62 3.82 13.50
C ASN A 152 -9.86 2.69 14.21
N LEU A 153 -8.70 2.97 14.81
CA LEU A 153 -7.90 2.01 15.59
C LEU A 153 -7.86 2.32 17.08
N SER A 154 -8.05 3.58 17.46
CA SER A 154 -8.14 3.97 18.85
C SER A 154 -9.16 5.09 19.02
N GLN A 155 -10.14 4.87 19.90
CA GLN A 155 -11.05 5.92 20.31
C GLN A 155 -10.39 6.71 21.46
N TYR A 156 -10.04 7.96 21.20
CA TYR A 156 -9.52 8.92 22.20
C TYR A 156 -8.30 8.43 23.00
N HIS A 157 -7.37 7.71 22.38
CA HIS A 157 -6.11 7.25 23.01
C HIS A 157 -6.25 6.31 24.23
N LEU A 158 -7.47 5.95 24.64
CA LEU A 158 -7.71 5.27 25.91
C LEU A 158 -8.00 3.78 25.73
N ASN A 159 -8.62 3.38 24.62
CA ASN A 159 -8.97 2.00 24.34
C ASN A 159 -8.61 1.63 22.89
N PRO A 160 -7.47 0.95 22.65
CA PRO A 160 -7.18 0.40 21.33
C PRO A 160 -8.26 -0.62 20.97
N LYS A 161 -8.61 -0.65 19.69
CA LYS A 161 -9.60 -1.60 19.18
C LYS A 161 -9.10 -3.02 19.36
N THR A 162 -9.97 -3.93 19.82
CA THR A 162 -9.66 -5.35 19.85
C THR A 162 -9.64 -5.90 18.43
N LEU A 163 -8.48 -6.38 17.99
CA LEU A 163 -8.30 -7.03 16.70
C LEU A 163 -8.15 -8.54 16.92
N LYS A 164 -8.81 -9.33 16.08
CA LYS A 164 -8.65 -10.79 16.06
C LYS A 164 -7.26 -11.17 15.54
N SER A 165 -6.84 -10.53 14.46
CA SER A 165 -5.57 -10.79 13.79
C SER A 165 -4.95 -9.52 13.20
N VAL A 166 -3.62 -9.49 13.16
CA VAL A 166 -2.84 -8.47 12.46
C VAL A 166 -1.87 -9.16 11.49
N TYR A 167 -1.99 -8.87 10.20
CA TYR A 167 -1.07 -9.28 9.16
C TYR A 167 -0.12 -8.10 8.91
N MET A 168 1.10 -8.23 9.43
CA MET A 168 2.00 -7.10 9.65
C MET A 168 3.26 -7.18 8.78
N ASP A 169 3.70 -6.03 8.28
CA ASP A 169 5.06 -5.85 7.74
C ASP A 169 6.09 -6.08 8.86
N THR A 170 6.94 -7.07 8.64
CA THR A 170 7.99 -7.51 9.56
C THR A 170 9.39 -7.33 8.96
N THR A 171 9.53 -6.49 7.93
CA THR A 171 10.80 -6.22 7.22
C THR A 171 11.95 -5.91 8.17
N PHE A 172 11.69 -5.15 9.23
CA PHE A 172 12.68 -4.78 10.26
C PHE A 172 12.39 -5.41 11.62
N PHE A 173 11.70 -6.55 11.68
CA PHE A 173 11.43 -7.28 12.92
C PHE A 173 12.67 -8.06 13.38
N ASN A 174 13.75 -7.31 13.65
CA ASN A 174 15.06 -7.79 14.06
C ASN A 174 15.64 -6.85 15.14
N PRO A 175 16.17 -7.37 16.26
CA PRO A 175 16.77 -6.53 17.29
C PRO A 175 17.91 -5.62 16.79
N LYS A 176 18.61 -6.00 15.72
CA LYS A 176 19.67 -5.18 15.11
C LYS A 176 19.14 -3.90 14.45
N THR A 177 17.85 -3.84 14.16
CA THR A 177 17.18 -2.68 13.55
C THR A 177 16.20 -2.02 14.54
N PHE A 178 16.47 -2.14 15.84
CA PHE A 178 15.63 -1.55 16.89
C PHE A 178 15.45 -0.03 16.74
N PHE A 179 16.50 0.65 16.27
CA PHE A 179 16.46 2.07 15.98
C PHE A 179 16.63 2.32 14.48
N ILE A 180 15.68 3.03 13.89
CA ILE A 180 15.75 3.56 12.53
C ILE A 180 15.53 5.08 12.64
N PRO A 181 16.44 5.92 12.12
CA PRO A 181 16.27 7.38 12.15
C PRO A 181 14.92 7.81 11.59
N SER A 182 14.37 8.94 12.05
CA SER A 182 13.12 9.47 11.50
C SER A 182 13.27 9.88 10.03
N ARG A 183 12.15 10.14 9.35
CA ARG A 183 12.17 10.65 7.98
C ARG A 183 12.84 12.01 7.91
N GLU A 184 12.56 12.84 8.89
CA GLU A 184 13.07 14.19 9.07
C GLU A 184 14.58 14.16 9.34
N ASP A 185 15.05 13.27 10.23
CA ASP A 185 16.48 13.12 10.51
C ASP A 185 17.23 12.62 9.28
N SER A 186 16.65 11.66 8.56
CA SER A 186 17.23 11.11 7.32
C SER A 186 17.34 12.18 6.23
N LEU A 187 16.29 13.01 6.07
CA LEU A 187 16.30 14.14 5.14
C LEU A 187 17.35 15.16 5.55
N LYS A 188 17.39 15.57 6.82
CA LYS A 188 18.37 16.54 7.32
C LYS A 188 19.79 16.07 7.05
N LEU A 189 20.11 14.83 7.42
CA LEU A 189 21.43 14.25 7.19
C LEU A 189 21.79 14.24 5.69
N THR A 190 20.81 13.95 4.83
CA THR A 190 21.03 13.97 3.37
C THR A 190 21.30 15.38 2.86
N CYS A 191 20.55 16.39 3.32
CA CYS A 191 20.80 17.80 2.98
C CYS A 191 22.17 18.27 3.47
N ASP A 192 22.57 17.92 4.69
CA ASP A 192 23.86 18.28 5.26
C ASP A 192 25.00 17.69 4.41
N LEU A 193 24.91 16.39 4.08
CA LEU A 193 25.90 15.70 3.23
C LEU A 193 26.01 16.32 1.83
N ILE A 194 24.88 16.61 1.18
CA ILE A 194 24.86 17.23 -0.15
C ILE A 194 25.45 18.64 -0.08
N SER A 195 25.09 19.42 0.94
CA SER A 195 25.60 20.78 1.13
C SER A 195 27.13 20.77 1.25
N ASP A 196 27.68 19.86 2.04
CA ASP A 196 29.12 19.76 2.22
C ASP A 196 29.84 19.33 0.94
N TRP A 197 29.25 18.42 0.17
CA TRP A 197 29.78 18.03 -1.16
C TRP A 197 29.79 19.20 -2.15
N LEU A 198 28.69 19.96 -2.24
CA LEU A 198 28.56 21.09 -3.17
C LEU A 198 29.46 22.28 -2.80
N LYS A 199 29.77 22.49 -1.50
CA LYS A 199 30.73 23.52 -1.07
C LYS A 199 32.15 23.28 -1.58
N MET A 200 32.50 22.04 -1.95
CA MET A 200 33.84 21.69 -2.41
C MET A 200 34.15 22.14 -3.85
N GLY A 201 33.15 22.57 -4.62
CA GLY A 201 33.36 23.04 -5.99
C GLY A 201 32.04 23.23 -6.76
N ARG A 202 32.02 24.16 -7.73
CA ARG A 202 30.82 24.48 -8.52
C ARG A 202 30.48 23.47 -9.61
N ASP A 203 31.41 22.57 -9.93
CA ASP A 203 31.32 21.51 -10.93
C ASP A 203 30.86 20.17 -10.34
N ARG A 204 30.53 20.15 -9.04
CA ARG A 204 30.08 18.95 -8.34
C ARG A 204 28.64 18.61 -8.70
N LEU A 205 28.42 17.34 -9.01
CA LEU A 205 27.08 16.78 -9.25
C LEU A 205 26.72 15.78 -8.16
N VAL A 206 25.43 15.68 -7.88
CA VAL A 206 24.85 14.67 -6.99
C VAL A 206 23.93 13.77 -7.80
N THR A 207 24.17 12.46 -7.73
CA THR A 207 23.29 11.46 -8.33
C THR A 207 22.60 10.67 -7.24
N LEU A 208 21.27 10.69 -7.23
CA LEU A 208 20.45 9.90 -6.31
C LEU A 208 20.04 8.60 -7.03
N LYS A 209 20.41 7.45 -6.46
CA LYS A 209 20.04 6.13 -7.00
C LYS A 209 18.91 5.53 -6.17
N PHE A 210 17.79 5.28 -6.82
CA PHE A 210 16.59 4.71 -6.21
C PHE A 210 16.40 3.26 -6.64
N LYS A 211 15.92 2.41 -5.72
CA LYS A 211 15.66 0.99 -6.01
C LYS A 211 14.22 0.75 -6.44
N ALA A 212 13.28 1.48 -5.85
CA ALA A 212 11.86 1.41 -6.18
C ALA A 212 11.44 2.60 -7.05
N SER A 213 10.31 2.45 -7.74
CA SER A 213 9.70 3.53 -8.55
C SER A 213 8.99 4.59 -7.69
N LEU A 214 8.54 4.23 -6.48
CA LEU A 214 7.75 5.08 -5.57
C LEU A 214 8.33 5.07 -4.16
N GLY A 215 8.12 6.14 -3.40
CA GLY A 215 8.47 6.25 -1.98
C GLY A 215 9.58 7.25 -1.65
N TYR A 216 10.13 7.91 -2.67
CA TYR A 216 11.21 8.91 -2.52
C TYR A 216 10.70 10.35 -2.61
N GLU A 217 9.41 10.56 -2.83
CA GLU A 217 8.80 11.88 -3.08
C GLU A 217 9.01 12.83 -1.90
N PHE A 218 8.93 12.32 -0.66
CA PHE A 218 9.25 13.11 0.53
C PHE A 218 10.69 13.65 0.52
N LEU A 219 11.65 12.78 0.19
CA LEU A 219 13.06 13.16 0.08
C LEU A 219 13.26 14.17 -1.04
N LEU A 220 12.72 13.91 -2.23
CA LEU A 220 12.85 14.77 -3.41
C LEU A 220 12.26 16.17 -3.16
N LEU A 221 11.08 16.25 -2.56
CA LEU A 221 10.47 17.53 -2.18
C LEU A 221 11.26 18.23 -1.07
N GLY A 222 11.81 17.49 -0.12
CA GLY A 222 12.68 18.03 0.93
C GLY A 222 13.96 18.65 0.37
N LEU A 223 14.61 17.96 -0.57
CA LEU A 223 15.80 18.47 -1.27
C LEU A 223 15.47 19.71 -2.10
N TYR A 224 14.36 19.70 -2.84
CA TYR A 224 13.92 20.88 -3.59
C TYR A 224 13.69 22.08 -2.68
N LYS A 225 13.03 21.90 -1.52
CA LYS A 225 12.80 22.97 -0.56
C LYS A 225 14.10 23.51 0.04
N HIS A 226 15.09 22.65 0.25
CA HIS A 226 16.37 23.04 0.86
C HIS A 226 17.30 23.75 -0.11
N PHE A 227 17.44 23.23 -1.34
CA PHE A 227 18.40 23.74 -2.33
C PHE A 227 17.77 24.70 -3.35
N ASN A 228 16.44 24.76 -3.44
CA ASN A 228 15.70 25.48 -4.48
C ASN A 228 16.10 25.05 -5.91
N GLU A 229 16.50 23.79 -6.07
CA GLU A 229 16.87 23.19 -7.34
C GLU A 229 16.00 21.98 -7.64
N LYS A 230 15.55 21.87 -8.89
CA LYS A 230 14.76 20.71 -9.33
C LYS A 230 15.67 19.50 -9.46
N VAL A 231 15.27 18.39 -8.84
CA VAL A 231 15.91 17.10 -9.09
C VAL A 231 15.45 16.61 -10.47
N VAL A 232 16.38 16.52 -11.41
CA VAL A 232 16.09 16.08 -12.79
C VAL A 232 16.23 14.56 -12.86
N PRO A 233 15.22 13.83 -13.38
CA PRO A 233 15.36 12.41 -13.67
C PRO A 233 16.44 12.18 -14.73
N VAL A 234 17.45 11.38 -14.41
CA VAL A 234 18.47 10.96 -15.38
C VAL A 234 18.15 9.54 -15.82
N PHE A 235 17.68 9.40 -17.05
CA PHE A 235 17.48 8.09 -17.67
C PHE A 235 18.80 7.65 -18.31
N PHE A 236 19.45 6.64 -17.72
CA PHE A 236 20.50 5.92 -18.42
C PHE A 236 19.81 4.94 -19.38
N LEU A 237 19.95 5.17 -20.69
CA LEU A 237 19.69 4.14 -21.68
C LEU A 237 20.73 3.04 -21.44
N VAL A 238 20.30 1.91 -20.88
CA VAL A 238 21.13 0.70 -20.75
C VAL A 238 20.79 -0.23 -21.89
#